data_AF-A0A5B7A563-F1
#
_entry.id   AF-A0A5B7A563-F1
#
_cell.length_a   1.000
_cell.length_b   1.000
_cell.length_c   1.000
_cell.angle_alpha   90.00
_cell.angle_beta   90.00
_cell.angle_gamma   90.00
#
_symmetry.space_group_name_H-M   'P 1'
#
loop_
_entity.id
_entity.type
_entity.pdbx_description
1 polymer ?
#
loop_
_entity_poly.entity_id
_entity_poly.type
_entity_poly.pdbx_seq_one_letter_code
_entity_poly.pdbx_strand_id
1 'polypeptide(L)'
;MQRSCATLAQSLLTKRGFCTSNSDKIVASVLFERLPVVVPQVDPVVYAFQEFSFRWRQQYRRLYPDDFLKKSDARGKGDYQIDYVPAPRVTEADKNNDRRTLQRALDRRLYLLLYGYAYGAPNEKPVWHFPEKVYESEETLRKCAESALKSVIGDLSHTYFVGNAPMGHMVIQPTENAKDLPSFKQFFFKSQVIATNNFKIEECEDYVWVTKDELLEYFPEQAGFLNKMIIS
;
A
#
# COMPACT_ATOMS: atom_id res chain seq x y z
N MET A 1 67.10 17.39 15.75
CA MET A 1 66.18 16.83 14.74
C MET A 1 64.75 17.05 15.22
N GLN A 2 64.09 18.07 14.67
CA GLN A 2 62.67 18.34 14.88
C GLN A 2 61.84 17.24 14.21
N ARG A 3 60.82 16.73 14.91
CA ARG A 3 59.68 16.07 14.28
C ARG A 3 58.40 16.56 14.95
N SER A 4 57.88 17.65 14.40
CA SER A 4 56.46 17.95 14.39
C SER A 4 55.76 17.02 13.41
N CYS A 5 54.55 16.55 13.73
CA CYS A 5 53.47 16.37 12.76
C CYS A 5 52.15 16.41 13.52
N ALA A 6 51.32 17.37 13.10
CA ALA A 6 50.09 17.79 13.73
C ALA A 6 48.93 16.84 13.41
N THR A 7 48.10 16.62 14.42
CA THR A 7 46.72 16.17 14.32
C THR A 7 45.87 17.23 13.63
N LEU A 8 45.25 16.91 12.49
CA LEU A 8 44.11 17.66 11.94
C LEU A 8 43.37 16.78 10.91
N ALA A 9 42.30 16.13 11.36
CA ALA A 9 41.30 15.53 10.48
C ALA A 9 39.91 15.79 11.08
N GLN A 10 39.50 17.05 11.08
CA GLN A 10 38.09 17.42 11.21
C GLN A 10 37.50 17.44 9.80
N SER A 11 36.80 16.37 9.43
CA SER A 11 35.95 16.35 8.25
C SER A 11 34.78 17.29 8.49
N LEU A 12 34.84 18.47 7.89
CA LEU A 12 33.70 19.37 7.77
C LEU A 12 32.65 18.67 6.90
N LEU A 13 31.67 18.02 7.54
CA LEU A 13 30.38 17.71 6.93
C LEU A 13 29.73 19.03 6.54
N THR A 14 30.05 19.50 5.34
CA THR A 14 29.42 20.64 4.71
C THR A 14 27.99 20.21 4.42
N LYS A 15 27.05 20.57 5.31
CA LYS A 15 25.62 20.53 4.99
C LYS A 15 25.43 21.40 3.76
N ARG A 16 25.25 20.78 2.59
CA ARG A 16 24.79 21.49 1.39
C ARG A 16 23.41 22.06 1.72
N GLY A 17 23.37 23.35 2.04
CA GLY A 17 22.13 24.11 2.08
C GLY A 17 21.63 24.23 0.64
N PHE A 18 20.60 23.46 0.31
CA PHE A 18 19.81 23.76 -0.88
C PHE A 18 18.86 24.91 -0.51
N CYS A 19 19.25 26.11 -0.90
CA CYS A 19 18.38 27.27 -0.90
C CYS A 19 17.44 27.15 -2.10
N THR A 20 16.14 26.93 -1.89
CA THR A 20 15.13 27.26 -2.89
C THR A 20 14.16 28.24 -2.26
N SER A 21 14.16 29.47 -2.78
CA SER A 21 13.28 30.59 -2.45
C SER A 21 11.83 30.39 -2.94
N ASN A 22 11.30 29.16 -2.87
CA ASN A 22 9.89 28.88 -3.12
C ASN A 22 9.21 28.63 -1.78
N SER A 23 8.16 29.41 -1.50
CA SER A 23 7.28 29.27 -0.34
C SER A 23 6.39 28.02 -0.36
N ASP A 24 6.64 27.09 -1.29
CA ASP A 24 5.80 25.91 -1.46
C ASP A 24 6.11 24.92 -0.34
N LYS A 25 5.12 24.64 0.51
CA LYS A 25 5.30 23.61 1.54
C LYS A 25 5.38 22.24 0.89
N ILE A 26 6.16 21.35 1.48
CA ILE A 26 6.27 19.96 1.04
C ILE A 26 5.43 19.11 1.99
N VAL A 27 4.62 18.21 1.44
CA VAL A 27 3.80 17.26 2.21
C VAL A 27 4.19 15.85 1.82
N ALA A 28 4.44 15.01 2.80
CA ALA A 28 4.63 13.58 2.60
C ALA A 28 3.31 12.86 2.91
N SER A 29 2.75 12.19 1.92
CA SER A 29 1.51 11.40 2.01
C SER A 29 1.85 9.93 1.84
N VAL A 30 1.11 9.05 2.52
CA VAL A 30 1.36 7.61 2.53
C VAL A 30 0.17 6.86 1.98
N LEU A 31 0.39 6.18 0.87
CA LEU A 31 -0.53 5.20 0.32
C LEU A 31 -0.26 3.86 1.01
N PHE A 32 -1.03 3.61 2.07
CA PHE A 32 -0.94 2.38 2.85
C PHE A 32 -1.88 1.33 2.25
N GLU A 33 -1.30 0.26 1.68
CA GLU A 33 -2.03 -0.77 0.95
C GLU A 33 -1.95 -2.15 1.61
N ARG A 34 -3.06 -2.89 1.53
CA ARG A 34 -3.11 -4.32 1.78
C ARG A 34 -3.11 -5.04 0.44
N LEU A 35 -2.13 -5.93 0.22
CA LEU A 35 -2.00 -6.71 -1.01
C LEU A 35 -3.06 -7.82 -1.09
N PRO A 36 -3.50 -8.26 -2.28
CA PRO A 36 -4.45 -9.35 -2.39
C PRO A 36 -3.88 -10.62 -1.74
N VAL A 37 -4.70 -11.26 -0.91
CA VAL A 37 -4.37 -12.48 -0.16
C VAL A 37 -4.68 -13.72 -0.99
N VAL A 38 -5.71 -13.65 -1.84
CA VAL A 38 -6.08 -14.71 -2.78
C VAL A 38 -5.92 -14.23 -4.21
N VAL A 39 -5.70 -15.18 -5.13
CA VAL A 39 -5.58 -14.87 -6.56
C VAL A 39 -6.93 -14.33 -7.08
N PRO A 40 -6.92 -13.22 -7.85
CA PRO A 40 -8.12 -12.68 -8.51
C PRO A 40 -8.88 -13.73 -9.31
N GLN A 41 -10.20 -13.53 -9.43
CA GLN A 41 -11.00 -14.39 -10.29
C GLN A 41 -10.56 -14.26 -11.75
N VAL A 42 -10.31 -15.41 -12.37
CA VAL A 42 -9.91 -15.49 -13.78
C VAL A 42 -11.16 -15.36 -14.65
N ASP A 43 -11.04 -14.65 -15.77
CA ASP A 43 -12.12 -14.54 -16.76
C ASP A 43 -12.59 -15.95 -17.22
N PRO A 44 -13.90 -16.21 -17.30
CA PRO A 44 -14.45 -17.48 -17.79
C PRO A 44 -13.86 -17.97 -19.12
N VAL A 45 -13.53 -17.08 -20.05
CA VAL A 45 -12.94 -17.44 -21.34
C VAL A 45 -11.51 -17.95 -21.17
N VAL A 46 -10.73 -17.31 -20.30
CA VAL A 46 -9.36 -17.74 -19.98
C VAL A 46 -9.41 -19.08 -19.27
N TYR A 47 -10.35 -19.28 -18.34
CA TYR A 47 -10.56 -20.55 -17.69
C TYR A 47 -10.94 -21.67 -18.68
N ALA A 48 -11.90 -21.42 -19.57
CA ALA A 48 -12.31 -22.40 -20.59
C ALA A 48 -11.15 -22.80 -21.50
N PHE A 49 -10.32 -21.84 -21.91
CA PHE A 49 -9.13 -22.13 -22.69
C PHE A 49 -8.09 -22.95 -21.91
N GLN A 50 -7.89 -22.65 -20.63
CA GLN A 50 -6.99 -23.41 -19.76
C GLN A 50 -7.46 -24.86 -19.60
N GLU A 51 -8.75 -25.10 -19.39
CA GLU A 51 -9.32 -26.45 -19.33
C GLU A 51 -9.18 -27.19 -20.67
N PHE A 52 -9.49 -26.53 -21.78
CA PHE A 52 -9.30 -27.08 -23.13
C PHE A 52 -7.83 -27.47 -23.36
N SER A 53 -6.89 -26.56 -23.09
CA SER A 53 -5.46 -26.78 -23.25
C SER A 53 -4.95 -27.89 -22.32
N PHE A 54 -5.49 -28.01 -21.11
CA PHE A 54 -5.20 -29.11 -20.21
C PHE A 54 -5.63 -30.45 -20.82
N ARG A 55 -6.89 -30.56 -21.27
CA ARG A 55 -7.44 -31.77 -21.89
C ARG A 55 -6.71 -32.16 -23.17
N TRP A 56 -6.44 -31.19 -24.05
CA TRP A 56 -5.68 -31.39 -25.27
C TRP A 56 -4.29 -31.94 -24.96
N ARG A 57 -3.58 -31.35 -24.00
CA ARG A 57 -2.25 -31.85 -23.59
C ARG A 57 -2.30 -33.27 -23.04
N GLN A 58 -3.36 -33.69 -22.34
CA GLN A 58 -3.47 -35.06 -21.85
C GLN A 58 -3.52 -36.10 -22.99
N GLN A 59 -4.07 -35.75 -24.15
CA GLN A 59 -4.13 -36.67 -25.31
C GLN A 59 -2.74 -37.01 -25.87
N TYR A 60 -1.82 -36.04 -25.84
CA TYR A 60 -0.49 -36.17 -26.43
C TYR A 60 0.61 -36.32 -25.37
N ARG A 61 0.25 -36.38 -24.08
CA ARG A 61 1.22 -36.52 -23.00
C ARG A 61 1.78 -37.95 -23.00
N ARG A 62 3.07 -38.07 -22.67
CA ARG A 62 3.67 -39.37 -22.36
C ARG A 62 2.90 -40.01 -21.19
N LEU A 63 2.36 -41.20 -21.41
CA LEU A 63 1.76 -42.01 -20.36
C LEU A 63 2.88 -42.58 -19.48
N TYR A 64 2.85 -42.25 -18.19
CA TYR A 64 3.74 -42.87 -17.22
C TYR A 64 3.14 -44.21 -16.77
N PRO A 65 3.96 -45.25 -16.54
CA PRO A 65 3.47 -46.53 -16.04
C PRO A 65 2.73 -46.37 -14.70
N ASP A 66 1.59 -47.04 -14.57
CA ASP A 66 0.79 -47.05 -13.35
C ASP A 66 1.59 -47.49 -12.12
N ASP A 67 2.49 -48.46 -12.29
CA ASP A 67 3.37 -48.94 -11.23
C ASP A 67 4.29 -47.84 -10.67
N PHE A 68 4.60 -46.81 -11.46
CA PHE A 68 5.38 -45.68 -10.99
C PHE A 68 4.50 -44.72 -10.17
N LEU A 69 3.27 -44.45 -10.61
CA LEU A 69 2.34 -43.52 -9.97
C LEU A 69 1.75 -44.09 -8.67
N LYS A 70 1.35 -45.37 -8.67
CA LYS A 70 0.66 -46.03 -7.55
C LYS A 70 1.57 -46.45 -6.39
N LYS A 71 2.90 -46.29 -6.53
CA LYS A 71 3.86 -46.56 -5.44
C LYS A 71 3.59 -45.76 -4.17
N SER A 72 2.98 -44.59 -4.28
CA SER A 72 2.59 -43.77 -3.12
C SER A 72 1.35 -44.28 -2.40
N ASP A 73 0.48 -45.03 -3.08
CA ASP A 73 -0.81 -45.46 -2.50
C ASP A 73 -0.64 -46.55 -1.44
N ALA A 74 0.53 -47.22 -1.44
CA ALA A 74 0.95 -48.12 -0.37
C ALA A 74 1.31 -47.40 0.94
N ARG A 75 1.48 -46.07 0.92
CA ARG A 75 1.65 -45.28 2.15
C ARG A 75 0.27 -45.06 2.75
N GLY A 76 0.08 -45.49 4.00
CA GLY A 76 -1.16 -45.26 4.72
C GLY A 76 -1.57 -43.79 4.68
N LYS A 77 -2.85 -43.53 4.35
CA LYS A 77 -3.43 -42.19 4.53
C LYS A 77 -3.39 -41.90 6.03
N GLY A 78 -2.83 -40.75 6.42
CA GLY A 78 -2.66 -40.41 7.85
C GLY A 78 -3.97 -40.44 8.63
N ASP A 79 -3.88 -40.43 9.95
CA ASP A 79 -5.01 -40.63 10.87
C ASP A 79 -6.15 -39.60 10.72
N TYR A 80 -5.88 -38.46 10.05
CA TYR A 80 -6.88 -37.44 9.75
C TYR A 80 -7.65 -37.77 8.47
N GLN A 81 -8.90 -38.20 8.64
CA GLN A 81 -9.84 -38.50 7.55
C GLN A 81 -10.71 -37.28 7.17
N ILE A 82 -10.16 -36.07 7.30
CA ILE A 82 -10.86 -34.84 6.90
C ILE A 82 -10.32 -34.42 5.54
N ASP A 83 -11.18 -34.45 4.52
CA ASP A 83 -10.84 -33.91 3.22
C ASP A 83 -10.62 -32.39 3.35
N TYR A 84 -9.53 -31.90 2.77
CA TYR A 84 -9.23 -30.48 2.78
C TYR A 84 -10.27 -29.73 1.93
N VAL A 85 -11.14 -28.97 2.60
CA VAL A 85 -12.06 -28.04 1.96
C VAL A 85 -11.55 -26.63 2.20
N PRO A 86 -11.14 -25.88 1.17
CA PRO A 86 -10.69 -24.51 1.34
C PRO A 86 -11.84 -23.62 1.79
N ALA A 87 -11.52 -22.61 2.61
CA ALA A 87 -12.48 -21.61 3.04
C ALA A 87 -13.07 -20.84 1.84
N PRO A 88 -14.33 -20.38 1.91
CA PRO A 88 -14.93 -19.60 0.84
C PRO A 88 -14.17 -18.28 0.62
N ARG A 89 -14.11 -17.82 -0.63
CA ARG A 89 -13.45 -16.55 -0.98
C ARG A 89 -14.20 -15.32 -0.48
N VAL A 90 -15.52 -15.43 -0.37
CA VAL A 90 -16.40 -14.36 0.11
C VAL A 90 -16.55 -14.50 1.61
N THR A 91 -16.08 -13.49 2.33
CA THR A 91 -16.12 -13.42 3.80
C THR A 91 -17.45 -12.82 4.28
N GLU A 92 -17.66 -12.82 5.60
CA GLU A 92 -18.81 -12.13 6.22
C GLU A 92 -18.69 -10.59 6.03
N ALA A 93 -17.48 -10.05 6.12
CA ALA A 93 -17.19 -8.64 5.86
C ALA A 93 -17.51 -8.23 4.41
N ASP A 94 -17.35 -9.13 3.44
CA ASP A 94 -17.77 -8.90 2.06
C ASP A 94 -19.29 -8.81 1.91
N LYS A 95 -20.03 -9.66 2.64
CA LYS A 95 -21.50 -9.66 2.60
C LYS A 95 -22.10 -8.41 3.23
N ASN A 96 -21.50 -7.94 4.33
CA ASN A 96 -21.95 -6.74 5.05
C ASN A 96 -21.35 -5.45 4.48
N ASN A 97 -20.37 -5.55 3.58
CA ASN A 97 -19.58 -4.45 3.06
C ASN A 97 -18.85 -3.64 4.16
N ASP A 98 -18.24 -4.35 5.12
CA ASP A 98 -17.60 -3.77 6.29
C ASP A 98 -16.24 -3.15 5.94
N ARG A 99 -16.24 -1.86 5.60
CA ARG A 99 -15.04 -1.14 5.14
C ARG A 99 -14.01 -0.82 6.24
N ARG A 100 -14.31 -1.12 7.51
CA ARG A 100 -13.34 -0.95 8.61
C ARG A 100 -12.39 -2.14 8.75
N THR A 101 -12.74 -3.28 8.15
CA THR A 101 -11.95 -4.52 8.28
C THR A 101 -11.03 -4.73 7.09
N LEU A 102 -9.89 -5.37 7.33
CA LEU A 102 -8.98 -5.83 6.27
C LEU A 102 -9.39 -7.16 5.65
N GLN A 103 -10.35 -7.86 6.27
CA GLN A 103 -10.84 -9.17 5.85
C GLN A 103 -11.88 -9.08 4.72
N ARG A 104 -12.08 -7.89 4.13
CA ARG A 104 -12.89 -7.66 2.93
C ARG A 104 -12.03 -7.70 1.66
N ALA A 105 -12.62 -8.11 0.54
CA ALA A 105 -12.08 -8.11 -0.81
C ALA A 105 -10.69 -8.74 -0.88
N LEU A 106 -10.57 -9.99 -0.41
CA LEU A 106 -9.31 -10.72 -0.29
C LEU A 106 -8.56 -10.86 -1.62
N ASP A 107 -9.26 -10.76 -2.73
CA ASP A 107 -8.74 -10.87 -4.09
C ASP A 107 -8.27 -9.53 -4.69
N ARG A 108 -8.61 -8.40 -4.06
CA ARG A 108 -8.27 -7.05 -4.54
C ARG A 108 -7.33 -6.36 -3.57
N ARG A 109 -6.67 -5.28 -3.99
CA ARG A 109 -5.92 -4.38 -3.10
C ARG A 109 -6.87 -3.50 -2.31
N LEU A 110 -6.56 -3.24 -1.03
CA LEU A 110 -7.23 -2.21 -0.23
C LEU A 110 -6.27 -1.08 0.11
N TYR A 111 -6.80 0.13 0.19
CA TYR A 111 -6.09 1.35 0.55
C TYR A 111 -6.73 1.97 1.80
N LEU A 112 -5.90 2.43 2.73
CA LEU A 112 -6.37 3.14 3.90
C LEU A 112 -6.65 4.61 3.56
N LEU A 113 -7.86 5.07 3.87
CA LEU A 113 -8.26 6.47 3.89
C LEU A 113 -8.66 6.90 5.28
N LEU A 114 -8.38 8.15 5.59
CA LEU A 114 -8.71 8.79 6.85
C LEU A 114 -9.68 9.94 6.59
N TYR A 115 -10.61 10.14 7.52
CA TYR A 115 -11.48 11.31 7.56
C TYR A 115 -10.96 12.27 8.62
N GLY A 116 -10.66 13.50 8.22
CA GLY A 116 -10.14 14.51 9.13
C GLY A 116 -9.61 15.75 8.40
N TYR A 117 -8.83 16.55 9.12
CA TYR A 117 -8.29 17.82 8.66
C TYR A 117 -7.01 17.60 7.85
N ALA A 118 -7.17 17.49 6.53
CA ALA A 118 -6.07 17.39 5.58
C ALA A 118 -5.34 18.73 5.41
N TYR A 119 -4.04 18.68 5.14
CA TYR A 119 -3.28 19.87 4.75
C TYR A 119 -3.70 20.27 3.33
N GLY A 120 -4.49 21.33 3.20
CA GLY A 120 -5.12 21.65 1.91
C GLY A 120 -6.63 21.81 1.96
N ALA A 121 -7.28 21.38 3.05
CA ALA A 121 -8.73 21.32 3.11
C ALA A 121 -9.39 22.73 3.03
N PRO A 122 -10.38 22.94 2.15
CA PRO A 122 -11.06 24.22 2.05
C PRO A 122 -11.87 24.49 3.32
N ASN A 123 -11.52 25.58 4.02
CA ASN A 123 -12.21 26.09 5.21
C ASN A 123 -12.24 25.12 6.41
N GLU A 124 -11.15 24.39 6.66
CA GLU A 124 -11.02 23.50 7.83
C GLU A 124 -12.18 22.50 7.94
N LYS A 125 -12.73 22.05 6.82
CA LYS A 125 -13.73 20.97 6.83
C LYS A 125 -13.02 19.63 6.81
N PRO A 126 -13.52 18.62 7.54
CA PRO A 126 -12.98 17.28 7.45
C PRO A 126 -13.23 16.70 6.05
N VAL A 127 -12.17 16.18 5.43
CA VAL A 127 -12.19 15.59 4.07
C VAL A 127 -11.47 14.23 4.13
N TRP A 128 -11.86 13.33 3.23
CA TRP A 128 -11.14 12.08 3.03
C TRP A 128 -9.76 12.35 2.45
N HIS A 129 -8.73 11.83 3.09
CA HIS A 129 -7.34 12.01 2.68
C HIS A 129 -6.50 10.79 3.05
N PHE A 130 -5.29 10.74 2.51
CA PHE A 130 -4.29 9.75 2.92
C PHE A 130 -3.58 10.21 4.19
N PRO A 131 -3.02 9.28 5.01
CA PRO A 131 -2.11 9.65 6.09
C PRO A 131 -1.01 10.58 5.55
N GLU A 132 -0.98 11.83 6.01
CA GLU A 132 -0.06 12.82 5.49
C GLU A 132 0.53 13.70 6.60
N LYS A 133 1.70 14.25 6.32
CA LYS A 133 2.41 15.15 7.23
C LYS A 133 3.17 16.22 6.45
N VAL A 134 3.09 17.45 6.91
CA VAL A 134 3.90 18.55 6.38
C VAL A 134 5.35 18.31 6.76
N TYR A 135 6.25 18.43 5.79
CA TYR A 135 7.68 18.32 6.02
C TYR A 135 8.20 19.57 6.72
N GLU A 136 8.84 19.38 7.88
CA GLU A 136 9.37 20.49 8.68
C GLU A 136 10.88 20.37 8.88
N SER A 137 11.31 19.35 9.63
CA SER A 137 12.70 19.22 10.09
C SER A 137 13.23 17.79 10.08
N GLU A 138 12.48 16.85 9.53
CA GLU A 138 12.88 15.45 9.45
C GLU A 138 14.09 15.24 8.54
N GLU A 139 14.91 14.23 8.86
CA GLU A 139 16.13 13.94 8.10
C GLU A 139 15.86 13.55 6.64
N THR A 140 14.77 12.81 6.39
CA THR A 140 14.39 12.37 5.05
C THR A 140 12.87 12.43 4.88
N LEU A 141 12.40 12.63 3.64
CA LEU A 141 10.97 12.60 3.31
C LEU A 141 10.34 11.24 3.64
N ARG A 142 11.10 10.14 3.51
CA ARG A 142 10.64 8.81 3.95
C ARG A 142 10.36 8.77 5.45
N LYS A 143 11.26 9.31 6.28
CA LYS A 143 11.04 9.36 7.75
C LYS A 143 9.84 10.24 8.11
N CYS A 144 9.61 11.32 7.35
CA CYS A 144 8.41 12.15 7.49
C CYS A 144 7.14 11.33 7.19
N ALA A 145 7.12 10.57 6.09
CA ALA A 145 6.05 9.64 5.75
C ALA A 145 5.86 8.52 6.81
N GLU A 146 6.94 7.91 7.29
CA GLU A 146 6.90 6.93 8.38
C GLU A 146 6.29 7.54 9.65
N SER A 147 6.67 8.77 10.01
CA SER A 147 6.09 9.50 11.12
C SER A 147 4.60 9.79 10.93
N ALA A 148 4.17 10.10 9.70
CA ALA A 148 2.76 10.33 9.37
C ALA A 148 1.91 9.06 9.56
N LEU A 149 2.42 7.92 9.10
CA LEU A 149 1.73 6.64 9.30
C LEU A 149 1.75 6.21 10.77
N LYS A 150 2.86 6.51 11.47
CA LYS A 150 3.03 6.19 12.89
C LYS A 150 2.08 6.97 13.79
N SER A 151 1.76 8.23 13.48
CA SER A 151 0.80 9.00 14.30
C SER A 151 -0.60 8.38 14.22
N VAL A 152 -0.97 7.86 13.05
CA VAL A 152 -2.27 7.25 12.79
C VAL A 152 -2.41 5.85 13.43
N ILE A 153 -1.41 4.99 13.24
CA ILE A 153 -1.47 3.55 13.62
C ILE A 153 -0.76 3.27 14.97
N GLY A 154 0.11 4.18 15.42
CA GLY A 154 0.94 4.03 16.62
C GLY A 154 2.18 3.15 16.41
N ASP A 155 1.98 1.90 15.97
CA ASP A 155 3.06 0.93 15.73
C ASP A 155 3.27 0.62 14.25
N LEU A 156 4.53 0.67 13.82
CA LEU A 156 4.97 0.41 12.44
C LEU A 156 5.52 -1.01 12.24
N SER A 157 5.55 -1.86 13.27
CA SER A 157 6.11 -3.23 13.22
C SER A 157 5.56 -4.08 12.08
N HIS A 158 4.27 -3.90 11.76
CA HIS A 158 3.54 -4.63 10.73
C HIS A 158 3.38 -3.85 9.41
N THR A 159 4.27 -2.88 9.17
CA THR A 159 4.26 -2.04 7.97
C THR A 159 5.59 -2.12 7.23
N TYR A 160 5.54 -2.03 5.90
CA TYR A 160 6.74 -2.03 5.07
C TYR A 160 6.69 -0.94 4.02
N PHE A 161 7.62 0.01 4.13
CA PHE A 161 7.83 1.05 3.14
C PHE A 161 8.73 0.54 2.01
N VAL A 162 8.19 0.57 0.78
CA VAL A 162 8.78 -0.07 -0.41
C VAL A 162 10.12 0.56 -0.82
N GLY A 163 10.31 1.85 -0.61
CA GLY A 163 11.53 2.55 -1.03
C GLY A 163 11.70 3.93 -0.40
N ASN A 164 12.89 4.51 -0.59
CA ASN A 164 13.22 5.88 -0.13
C ASN A 164 12.72 6.97 -1.08
N ALA A 165 12.49 6.62 -2.35
CA ALA A 165 11.97 7.56 -3.33
C ALA A 165 10.44 7.61 -3.25
N PRO A 166 9.82 8.79 -3.44
CA PRO A 166 8.38 8.87 -3.59
C PRO A 166 7.94 8.19 -4.89
N MET A 167 6.77 7.57 -4.86
CA MET A 167 6.12 6.91 -5.99
C MET A 167 5.60 7.92 -7.03
N GLY A 168 5.20 9.10 -6.57
CA GLY A 168 4.76 10.19 -7.42
C GLY A 168 4.63 11.49 -6.63
N HIS A 169 4.35 12.58 -7.34
CA HIS A 169 4.09 13.86 -6.71
C HIS A 169 2.92 14.57 -7.40
N MET A 170 2.21 15.38 -6.65
CA MET A 170 1.16 16.27 -7.13
C MET A 170 1.44 17.67 -6.63
N VAL A 171 1.25 18.66 -7.50
CA VAL A 171 1.33 20.07 -7.12
C VAL A 171 -0.09 20.57 -6.94
N ILE A 172 -0.46 20.89 -5.71
CA ILE A 172 -1.77 21.42 -5.39
C ILE A 172 -1.63 22.94 -5.37
N GLN A 173 -2.30 23.58 -6.33
CA GLN A 173 -2.36 25.03 -6.43
C GLN A 173 -3.51 25.57 -5.58
N PRO A 174 -3.35 26.76 -4.97
CA PRO A 174 -4.45 27.40 -4.26
C PRO A 174 -5.61 27.68 -5.21
N THR A 175 -6.77 27.10 -4.90
CA THR A 175 -8.04 27.46 -5.55
C THR A 175 -8.37 28.92 -5.29
N GLU A 176 -8.99 29.61 -6.25
CA GLU A 176 -9.31 31.06 -6.19
C GLU A 176 -10.11 31.49 -4.95
N ASN A 177 -10.82 30.54 -4.32
CA ASN A 177 -11.62 30.73 -3.11
C ASN A 177 -10.83 30.61 -1.78
N ALA A 178 -9.58 30.16 -1.83
CA ALA A 178 -8.71 29.94 -0.66
C ALA A 178 -7.34 30.61 -0.88
N LYS A 179 -7.36 31.95 -1.08
CA LYS A 179 -6.15 32.77 -1.32
C LYS A 179 -5.11 32.71 -0.18
N ASP A 180 -5.50 32.19 0.99
CA ASP A 180 -4.64 32.10 2.17
C ASP A 180 -3.89 30.76 2.27
N LEU A 181 -4.23 29.75 1.45
CA LEU A 181 -3.47 28.50 1.45
C LEU A 181 -2.26 28.61 0.51
N PRO A 182 -1.02 28.40 1.00
CA PRO A 182 0.13 28.37 0.12
C PRO A 182 0.05 27.14 -0.81
N SER A 183 0.54 27.28 -2.04
CA SER A 183 0.78 26.13 -2.91
C SER A 183 1.67 25.11 -2.21
N PHE A 184 1.38 23.83 -2.40
CA PHE A 184 2.19 22.77 -1.80
C PHE A 184 2.38 21.59 -2.73
N LYS A 185 3.48 20.88 -2.50
CA LYS A 185 3.88 19.70 -3.27
C LYS A 185 3.68 18.47 -2.40
N GLN A 186 2.71 17.66 -2.78
CA GLN A 186 2.39 16.40 -2.09
C GLN A 186 3.16 15.27 -2.76
N PHE A 187 4.02 14.59 -1.99
CA PHE A 187 4.76 13.42 -2.43
C PHE A 187 4.11 12.17 -1.85
N PHE A 188 3.90 11.16 -2.69
CA PHE A 188 3.24 9.91 -2.31
C PHE A 188 4.27 8.83 -2.04
N PHE A 189 4.23 8.22 -0.86
CA PHE A 189 5.04 7.08 -0.48
C PHE A 189 4.17 5.83 -0.41
N LYS A 190 4.75 4.70 -0.83
CA LYS A 190 4.05 3.41 -0.83
C LYS A 190 4.43 2.60 0.42
N SER A 191 3.42 2.21 1.19
CA SER A 191 3.57 1.34 2.36
C SER A 191 2.63 0.15 2.28
N GLN A 192 3.06 -1.00 2.77
CA GLN A 192 2.35 -2.27 2.68
C GLN A 192 2.07 -2.85 4.07
N VAL A 193 0.88 -3.44 4.23
CA VAL A 193 0.49 -4.22 5.40
C VAL A 193 1.22 -5.58 5.40
N ILE A 194 1.84 -5.93 6.53
CA ILE A 194 2.50 -7.23 6.73
C ILE A 194 1.88 -7.96 7.93
N ALA A 195 1.44 -9.20 7.69
CA ALA A 195 1.14 -10.22 8.70
C ALA A 195 0.09 -9.89 9.78
N THR A 196 -0.65 -8.78 9.64
CA THR A 196 -1.63 -8.32 10.62
C THR A 196 -2.98 -8.05 9.98
N ASN A 197 -4.03 -8.48 10.68
CA ASN A 197 -5.41 -8.34 10.23
C ASN A 197 -6.11 -7.11 10.82
N ASN A 198 -5.61 -6.59 11.95
CA ASN A 198 -6.27 -5.52 12.70
C ASN A 198 -5.25 -4.43 13.06
N PHE A 199 -5.51 -3.20 12.63
CA PHE A 199 -4.83 -2.01 13.13
C PHE A 199 -5.76 -1.25 14.05
N LYS A 200 -5.25 -0.79 15.19
CA LYS A 200 -5.92 0.19 16.02
C LYS A 200 -5.52 1.55 15.50
N ILE A 201 -6.48 2.29 14.97
CA ILE A 201 -6.27 3.63 14.46
C ILE A 201 -6.80 4.57 15.53
N GLU A 202 -5.89 5.33 16.15
CA GLU A 202 -6.19 6.11 17.37
C GLU A 202 -6.31 7.62 17.09
N GLU A 203 -5.79 8.12 15.97
CA GLU A 203 -5.77 9.55 15.61
C GLU A 203 -6.59 9.89 14.36
N CYS A 204 -7.86 9.48 14.27
CA CYS A 204 -8.78 9.94 13.22
C CYS A 204 -10.24 9.94 13.66
N GLU A 205 -11.06 10.81 13.07
CA GLU A 205 -12.52 10.80 13.30
C GLU A 205 -13.15 9.53 12.74
N ASP A 206 -12.78 9.16 11.50
CA ASP A 206 -13.19 7.92 10.86
C ASP A 206 -12.10 7.41 9.90
N TYR A 207 -12.12 6.12 9.60
CA TYR A 207 -11.22 5.50 8.64
C TYR A 207 -11.91 4.41 7.84
N VAL A 208 -11.44 4.21 6.61
CA VAL A 208 -12.05 3.28 5.66
C VAL A 208 -10.97 2.61 4.84
N TRP A 209 -11.13 1.30 4.63
CA TRP A 209 -10.37 0.50 3.68
C TRP A 209 -11.14 0.36 2.37
N VAL A 210 -10.61 0.99 1.32
CA VAL A 210 -11.27 1.10 0.02
C VAL A 210 -10.54 0.30 -1.05
N THR A 211 -11.30 -0.28 -1.97
CA THR A 211 -10.75 -0.85 -3.20
C THR A 211 -10.33 0.26 -4.17
N LYS A 212 -9.60 -0.08 -5.23
CA LYS A 212 -9.24 0.88 -6.28
C LYS A 212 -10.46 1.60 -6.86
N ASP A 213 -11.52 0.87 -7.16
CA ASP A 213 -12.73 1.42 -7.77
C ASP A 213 -13.38 2.45 -6.84
N GLU A 214 -13.57 2.09 -5.56
CA GLU A 214 -14.13 2.97 -4.54
C GLU A 214 -13.23 4.19 -4.30
N LEU A 215 -11.90 4.02 -4.31
CA LEU A 215 -10.95 5.12 -4.13
C LEU A 215 -11.15 6.23 -5.17
N LEU A 216 -11.48 5.88 -6.41
CA LEU A 216 -11.74 6.86 -7.46
C LEU A 216 -13.02 7.66 -7.24
N GLU A 217 -14.01 7.06 -6.56
CA GLU A 217 -15.25 7.74 -6.18
C GLU A 217 -15.00 8.82 -5.12
N TYR A 218 -14.08 8.58 -4.18
CA TYR A 218 -13.70 9.56 -3.16
C TYR A 218 -12.90 10.74 -3.71
N PHE A 219 -12.10 10.53 -4.76
CA PHE A 219 -11.21 11.54 -5.34
C PHE A 219 -11.47 11.74 -6.85
N PRO A 220 -12.60 12.33 -7.25
CA PRO A 220 -12.97 12.46 -8.65
C PRO A 220 -12.01 13.37 -9.44
N GLU A 221 -11.51 14.44 -8.82
CA GLU A 221 -10.59 15.40 -9.47
C GLU A 221 -9.20 14.79 -9.70
N GLN A 222 -8.72 13.98 -8.74
CA GLN A 222 -7.40 13.35 -8.77
C GLN A 222 -7.43 11.94 -9.38
N ALA A 223 -8.60 11.42 -9.76
CA ALA A 223 -8.81 10.06 -10.25
C ALA A 223 -7.88 9.68 -11.41
N GLY A 224 -7.68 10.57 -12.37
CA GLY A 224 -6.81 10.32 -13.52
C GLY A 224 -5.34 10.13 -13.15
N PHE A 225 -4.87 10.81 -12.11
CA PHE A 225 -3.51 10.67 -11.60
C PHE A 225 -3.36 9.42 -10.73
N LEU A 226 -4.30 9.19 -9.80
CA LEU A 226 -4.31 8.01 -8.93
C LEU A 226 -4.39 6.72 -9.75
N ASN A 227 -5.15 6.71 -10.84
CA ASN A 227 -5.24 5.55 -11.75
C ASN A 227 -3.91 5.15 -12.39
N LYS A 228 -3.03 6.12 -12.64
CA LYS A 228 -1.68 5.85 -13.20
C LYS A 228 -0.73 5.34 -12.12
N MET A 229 -0.91 5.82 -10.89
CA MET A 229 -0.07 5.46 -9.75
C MET A 229 -0.40 4.08 -9.19
N ILE A 230 -1.68 3.71 -9.21
CA ILE A 230 -2.22 2.53 -8.53
C ILE A 230 -2.54 1.42 -9.52
N ILE A 231 -1.91 0.26 -9.32
CA ILE A 231 -2.07 -0.92 -10.16
C ILE A 231 -3.29 -1.72 -9.72
N SER A 232 -4.06 -2.23 -10.69
CA SER A 232 -5.21 -3.11 -10.46
C SER A 232 -4.81 -4.49 -9.96
#